data_AF-A0A9P8A2S7-F1
#
_entry.id   AF-A0A9P8A2S7-F1
#
_cell.length_a   1.000
_cell.length_b   1.000
_cell.length_c   1.000
_cell.angle_alpha   90.00
_cell.angle_beta   90.00
_cell.angle_gamma   90.00
#
_symmetry.space_group_name_H-M   'P 1'
#
loop_
_entity.id
_entity.type
_entity.pdbx_description
1 polymer ?
#
loop_
_entity_poly.entity_id
_entity_poly.type
_entity_poly.pdbx_seq_one_letter_code
_entity_poly.pdbx_strand_id
1 'polypeptide(L)'
;MKSFQQHASERKHQEASFDKLYQDYCTYVGRKKAKHGDASRSSIDIDACRAHYNSMLIKDTVGRSTASASKLVNKSVECYTQDALSLMDKKDDSSFEQGTKASEPANPESGETSESTVPQTNRIKRKRALLQQETQEPWHSLTLALIDAVGVNGVKKPHIPPVPTNMPSDHKALFKHARDCIKEYLNGGSKETILIKDAMVSMSSVLNLFASGMDSYFSEVEMEAAREACLRRGFEENNAIVQVLSPLREVLQKRGMEQLQHRVISLRGEVALRAAEGTTKPGDCLRQQVLMVIETLCTLIMDPPYGTAQASEADCLYQWKTVFSALKSKNITIHTGEQILNASKVVKKGLQLEFGDMAESGRRCDLFFRSGAVELANIEIKSPTQSGSVPICQNRKNVRLNRCIQLALEELGMEDATVIGGDIVGYLGYFYSMQKFGDIHVCGPISSEVVFLPTNAAELEDFLDGRSLSVIFNFLRSLDELTVPATNLRLKRELRLARGNMMNIVGPRSVTPPPKAKRLSQTVILTPTKKRIEINGASRSS
;
A
#
# COMPACT_ATOMS: atom_id res chain seq x y z
N MET A 1 8.72 -14.90 42.89
CA MET A 1 9.44 -14.47 41.67
C MET A 1 9.04 -13.02 41.40
N LYS A 2 9.95 -12.11 41.01
CA LYS A 2 9.54 -10.71 40.75
C LYS A 2 8.56 -10.62 39.57
N SER A 3 7.59 -9.71 39.64
CA SER A 3 6.77 -9.37 38.47
C SER A 3 7.59 -8.59 37.44
N PHE A 4 7.12 -8.52 36.19
CA PHE A 4 7.77 -7.71 35.15
C PHE A 4 7.88 -6.24 35.58
N GLN A 5 6.82 -5.68 36.17
CA GLN A 5 6.80 -4.31 36.67
C GLN A 5 7.86 -4.08 37.76
N GLN A 6 7.98 -5.00 38.72
CA GLN A 6 9.02 -4.92 39.76
C GLN A 6 10.43 -4.99 39.14
N HIS A 7 10.64 -5.93 38.22
CA HIS A 7 11.93 -6.09 37.54
C HIS A 7 12.33 -4.85 36.72
N ALA A 8 11.39 -4.27 35.98
CA ALA A 8 11.61 -3.06 35.21
C ALA A 8 11.85 -1.84 36.11
N SER A 9 11.10 -1.71 37.21
CA SER A 9 11.20 -0.59 38.15
C SER A 9 12.49 -0.55 38.95
N GLU A 10 13.25 -1.65 39.04
CA GLU A 10 14.55 -1.69 39.73
C GLU A 10 15.71 -1.27 38.83
N ARG A 11 15.48 -1.17 37.52
CA ARG A 11 16.49 -0.77 36.53
C ARG A 11 16.52 0.74 36.28
N LYS A 12 16.16 1.55 37.29
CA LYS A 12 15.81 3.00 37.26
C LYS A 12 16.80 3.96 36.56
N HIS A 13 17.94 3.50 36.09
CA HIS A 13 18.99 4.36 35.53
C HIS A 13 19.44 3.98 34.11
N GLN A 14 18.72 3.10 33.41
CA GLN A 14 19.02 2.81 32.02
C GLN A 14 17.78 3.01 31.16
N GLU A 15 17.91 3.85 30.12
CA GLU A 15 16.95 4.04 29.01
C GLU A 15 16.79 2.74 28.20
N ALA A 16 16.28 1.68 28.83
CA ALA A 16 16.10 0.39 28.20
C ALA A 16 14.76 0.35 27.46
N SER A 17 14.80 0.00 26.17
CA SER A 17 13.61 -0.30 25.38
C SER A 17 12.83 -1.48 25.98
N PHE A 18 11.53 -1.58 25.64
CA PHE A 18 10.69 -2.71 26.04
C PHE A 18 11.35 -4.06 25.73
N ASP A 19 11.87 -4.24 24.52
CA ASP A 19 12.50 -5.49 24.07
C ASP A 19 13.66 -5.91 24.98
N LYS A 20 14.50 -4.95 25.41
CA LYS A 20 15.63 -5.22 26.29
C LYS A 20 15.16 -5.61 27.69
N LEU A 21 14.18 -4.88 28.25
CA LEU A 21 13.61 -5.19 29.57
C LEU A 21 12.88 -6.54 29.57
N TYR A 22 12.18 -6.87 28.47
CA TYR A 22 11.50 -8.15 28.31
C TYR A 22 12.49 -9.31 28.24
N GLN A 23 13.52 -9.20 27.40
CA GLN A 23 14.56 -10.24 27.28
C GLN A 23 15.33 -10.46 28.59
N ASP A 24 15.64 -9.37 29.30
CA ASP A 24 16.25 -9.42 30.64
C ASP A 24 15.32 -10.10 31.65
N TYR A 25 14.02 -9.83 31.59
CA TYR A 25 13.03 -10.46 32.46
C TYR A 25 12.89 -11.96 32.17
N CYS A 26 12.82 -12.37 30.88
CA CYS A 26 12.81 -13.78 30.50
C CYS A 26 14.04 -14.52 31.02
N THR A 27 15.22 -13.88 30.94
CA THR A 27 16.48 -14.42 31.46
C THR A 27 16.44 -14.55 32.98
N TYR A 28 15.92 -13.53 33.69
CA TYR A 28 15.73 -13.55 35.14
C TYR A 28 14.81 -14.69 35.58
N VAL A 29 13.67 -14.86 34.90
CA VAL A 29 12.70 -15.94 35.17
C VAL A 29 13.34 -17.30 34.94
N GLY A 30 14.01 -17.50 33.81
CA GLY A 30 14.71 -18.75 33.49
C GLY A 30 15.76 -19.13 34.54
N ARG A 31 16.62 -18.19 34.96
CA ARG A 31 17.64 -18.43 35.99
C ARG A 31 17.05 -18.80 37.35
N LYS A 32 15.92 -18.19 37.74
CA LYS A 32 15.27 -18.48 39.01
C LYS A 32 14.58 -19.85 39.00
N LYS A 33 13.94 -20.24 37.90
CA LYS A 33 13.35 -21.59 37.74
C LYS A 33 14.39 -22.70 37.76
N ALA A 34 15.49 -22.52 37.05
CA ALA A 34 16.61 -23.48 37.04
C ALA A 34 17.16 -23.74 38.46
N LYS A 35 17.23 -22.71 39.31
CA LYS A 35 17.62 -22.86 40.72
C LYS A 35 16.61 -23.62 41.59
N HIS A 36 15.35 -23.74 41.15
CA HIS A 36 14.28 -24.42 41.87
C HIS A 36 13.90 -25.78 41.26
N GLY A 37 14.69 -26.30 40.31
CA GLY A 37 14.44 -27.61 39.69
C GLY A 37 13.22 -27.67 38.77
N ASP A 38 12.60 -26.54 38.44
CA ASP A 38 11.46 -26.47 37.53
C ASP A 38 11.95 -26.29 36.09
N ALA A 39 12.04 -27.40 35.35
CA ALA A 39 12.49 -27.44 33.96
C ALA A 39 11.38 -27.09 32.95
N SER A 40 10.16 -26.80 33.41
CA SER A 40 9.06 -26.47 32.52
C SER A 40 9.25 -25.09 31.87
N ARG A 41 9.21 -25.05 30.52
CA ARG A 41 9.16 -23.80 29.75
C ARG A 41 7.80 -23.13 29.96
N SER A 42 7.66 -22.34 31.01
CA SER A 42 6.53 -21.42 31.15
C SER A 42 6.68 -20.32 30.10
N SER A 43 5.71 -20.20 29.19
CA SER A 43 5.60 -19.05 28.30
C SER A 43 5.29 -17.81 29.15
N ILE A 44 6.16 -16.81 29.08
CA ILE A 44 5.86 -15.49 29.64
C ILE A 44 4.96 -14.79 28.63
N ASP A 45 3.83 -14.27 29.10
CA ASP A 45 2.90 -13.50 28.27
C ASP A 45 3.51 -12.12 27.94
N ILE A 46 3.85 -11.93 26.66
CA ILE A 46 4.47 -10.71 26.16
C ILE A 46 3.50 -9.52 26.20
N ASP A 47 2.20 -9.75 26.01
CA ASP A 47 1.19 -8.70 25.95
C ASP A 47 0.88 -8.17 27.34
N ALA A 48 0.81 -9.04 28.33
CA ALA A 48 0.73 -8.64 29.73
C ALA A 48 1.94 -7.79 30.14
N CYS A 49 3.16 -8.20 29.74
CA CYS A 49 4.37 -7.42 30.01
C CYS A 49 4.36 -6.06 29.29
N ARG A 50 3.88 -6.01 28.05
CA ARG A 50 3.78 -4.77 27.25
C ARG A 50 2.76 -3.80 27.82
N ALA A 51 1.61 -4.29 28.30
CA ALA A 51 0.61 -3.49 28.99
C ALA A 51 1.19 -2.85 30.27
N HIS A 52 1.96 -3.61 31.05
CA HIS A 52 2.67 -3.08 32.22
C HIS A 52 3.71 -2.02 31.85
N TYR A 53 4.51 -2.23 30.79
CA TYR A 53 5.48 -1.25 30.33
C TYR A 53 4.84 0.07 29.90
N ASN A 54 3.75 0.00 29.13
CA ASN A 54 3.00 1.20 28.72
C ASN A 54 2.40 1.94 29.92
N SER A 55 1.87 1.20 30.91
CA SER A 55 1.42 1.83 32.17
C SER A 55 2.57 2.50 32.93
N MET A 56 3.80 1.98 32.85
CA MET A 56 4.98 2.58 33.48
C MET A 56 5.46 3.86 32.76
N LEU A 57 5.36 3.90 31.42
CA LEU A 57 5.63 5.09 30.60
C LEU A 57 4.63 6.22 30.84
N ILE A 58 3.36 5.88 31.07
CA ILE A 58 2.31 6.86 31.40
C ILE A 58 2.56 7.47 32.79
N LYS A 59 3.12 6.68 33.73
CA LYS A 59 3.40 7.10 35.11
C LYS A 59 4.81 7.70 35.29
N ASP A 60 5.56 7.93 34.20
CA ASP A 60 6.97 8.38 34.19
C ASP A 60 7.90 7.57 35.13
N THR A 61 7.57 6.29 35.35
CA THR A 61 8.36 5.38 36.20
C THR A 61 9.50 4.70 35.44
N VAL A 62 9.55 4.83 34.12
CA VAL A 62 10.64 4.41 33.23
C VAL A 62 10.89 5.54 32.23
N GLY A 63 12.15 5.92 32.02
CA GLY A 63 12.53 7.03 31.14
C GLY A 63 12.12 6.79 29.68
N ARG A 64 11.55 7.82 29.04
CA ARG A 64 11.28 7.81 27.60
C ARG A 64 12.60 7.97 26.84
N SER A 65 13.11 6.88 26.26
CA SER A 65 14.19 7.00 25.27
C SER A 65 13.63 7.69 24.03
N THR A 66 14.06 8.92 23.78
CA THR A 66 13.70 9.75 22.62
C THR A 66 14.07 9.08 21.29
N ALA A 67 14.96 8.08 21.31
CA ALA A 67 15.39 7.33 20.14
C ALA A 67 14.46 6.15 19.75
N SER A 68 13.44 5.81 20.54
CA SER A 68 12.68 4.56 20.34
C SER A 68 11.28 4.72 19.71
N ALA A 69 10.71 5.93 19.64
CA ALA A 69 9.38 6.13 19.03
C ALA A 69 9.37 5.77 17.52
N SER A 70 10.49 6.00 16.83
CA SER A 70 10.63 5.70 15.40
C SER A 70 10.88 4.21 15.09
N LYS A 71 11.34 3.41 16.08
CA LYS A 71 11.55 1.96 15.92
C LYS A 71 10.37 1.10 16.37
N LEU A 72 9.50 1.60 17.24
CA LEU A 72 8.35 0.86 17.80
C LEU A 72 7.17 0.69 16.81
N VAL A 73 7.05 1.56 15.81
CA VAL A 73 6.08 1.38 14.71
C VAL A 73 6.49 0.22 13.79
N ASN A 74 7.80 -0.02 13.62
CA ASN A 74 8.32 -0.98 12.65
C ASN A 74 8.32 -2.45 13.14
N LYS A 75 8.35 -2.70 14.45
CA LYS A 75 8.47 -4.07 15.00
C LYS A 75 7.14 -4.71 15.43
N SER A 76 6.09 -3.90 15.61
CA SER A 76 4.73 -4.40 15.89
C SER A 76 4.08 -5.05 14.65
N VAL A 77 4.66 -4.83 13.46
CA VAL A 77 4.17 -5.34 12.17
C VAL A 77 4.62 -6.80 11.90
N GLU A 78 5.69 -7.28 12.54
CA GLU A 78 6.21 -8.65 12.31
C GLU A 78 5.45 -9.72 13.12
N CYS A 79 4.91 -9.36 14.30
CA CYS A 79 4.22 -10.32 15.19
C CYS A 79 2.86 -10.80 14.65
N TYR A 80 2.11 -9.95 13.94
CA TYR A 80 0.78 -10.31 13.41
C TYR A 80 0.81 -11.25 12.19
N THR A 81 1.97 -11.41 11.55
CA THR A 81 2.12 -12.31 10.39
C THR A 81 2.49 -13.75 10.76
N GLN A 82 3.00 -14.02 11.97
CA GLN A 82 3.33 -15.38 12.41
C GLN A 82 2.14 -16.10 13.08
N ASP A 83 1.27 -15.39 13.79
CA ASP A 83 0.10 -16.01 14.45
C ASP A 83 -1.02 -16.40 13.47
N ALA A 84 -1.10 -15.78 12.30
CA ALA A 84 -2.03 -16.19 11.25
C ALA A 84 -1.59 -17.48 10.49
N LEU A 85 -0.33 -17.89 10.61
CA LEU A 85 0.21 -19.11 9.98
C LEU A 85 0.25 -20.30 10.94
N SER A 86 0.24 -20.10 12.26
CA SER A 86 0.19 -21.19 13.26
C SER A 86 -1.22 -21.72 13.53
N LEU A 87 -2.26 -20.97 13.14
CA LEU A 87 -3.68 -21.31 13.32
C LEU A 87 -4.28 -22.13 12.16
N MET A 88 -3.51 -22.46 11.13
CA MET A 88 -3.97 -23.28 9.98
C MET A 88 -3.40 -24.72 9.95
N ASP A 89 -2.66 -25.16 10.97
CA ASP A 89 -1.97 -26.47 10.98
C ASP A 89 -2.36 -27.40 12.13
N LYS A 90 -3.54 -27.23 12.76
CA LYS A 90 -4.03 -28.15 13.81
C LYS A 90 -5.54 -28.43 13.73
N LYS A 91 -5.89 -29.44 12.94
CA LYS A 91 -7.05 -30.36 13.02
C LYS A 91 -6.62 -31.57 12.18
N ASP A 92 -6.41 -32.78 12.70
CA ASP A 92 -7.27 -33.59 13.56
C ASP A 92 -6.42 -34.49 14.47
N ASP A 93 -6.85 -34.66 15.72
CA ASP A 93 -6.67 -35.92 16.46
C ASP A 93 -7.62 -35.89 17.68
N SER A 94 -8.80 -36.48 17.50
CA SER A 94 -9.64 -36.90 18.62
C SER A 94 -10.39 -38.18 18.22
N SER A 95 -9.77 -39.31 18.52
CA SER A 95 -10.39 -40.63 18.51
C SER A 95 -11.33 -40.77 19.70
N PHE A 96 -12.57 -41.16 19.41
CA PHE A 96 -13.62 -41.53 20.35
C PHE A 96 -13.46 -43.02 20.69
N GLU A 97 -13.44 -43.37 21.98
CA GLU A 97 -13.44 -44.76 22.47
C GLU A 97 -14.86 -45.32 22.60
N GLN A 98 -15.01 -46.59 22.19
CA GLN A 98 -15.90 -47.67 22.65
C GLN A 98 -16.08 -48.62 21.44
N GLY A 99 -15.89 -49.93 21.45
CA GLY A 99 -15.58 -50.94 22.44
C GLY A 99 -15.87 -52.32 21.81
N THR A 100 -15.31 -53.38 22.39
CA THR A 100 -15.61 -54.83 22.21
C THR A 100 -14.97 -55.67 21.08
N LYS A 101 -13.99 -56.49 21.53
CA LYS A 101 -13.81 -57.95 21.43
C LYS A 101 -13.73 -58.69 20.07
N ALA A 102 -12.54 -59.30 19.91
CA ALA A 102 -12.24 -60.73 19.70
C ALA A 102 -11.77 -61.22 18.31
N SER A 103 -10.78 -62.12 18.41
CA SER A 103 -10.24 -63.13 17.47
C SER A 103 -9.36 -62.70 16.29
N GLU A 104 -8.05 -63.00 16.45
CA GLU A 104 -7.11 -63.55 15.44
C GLU A 104 -7.72 -64.72 14.62
N PRO A 105 -7.25 -65.04 13.38
CA PRO A 105 -5.82 -65.28 13.08
C PRO A 105 -5.25 -64.93 11.67
N ALA A 106 -3.92 -64.88 11.64
CA ALA A 106 -2.93 -65.29 10.61
C ALA A 106 -3.06 -64.90 9.11
N ASN A 107 -2.07 -64.09 8.66
CA ASN A 107 -1.20 -64.13 7.43
C ASN A 107 -1.75 -64.56 6.03
N PRO A 108 -1.10 -64.22 4.88
CA PRO A 108 0.17 -63.51 4.64
C PRO A 108 0.20 -62.48 3.46
N GLU A 109 1.35 -61.82 3.32
CA GLU A 109 2.04 -61.42 2.06
C GLU A 109 1.53 -60.34 1.08
N SER A 110 2.50 -59.46 0.77
CA SER A 110 2.81 -58.81 -0.52
C SER A 110 2.12 -57.49 -0.89
N GLY A 111 2.97 -56.48 -1.17
CA GLY A 111 2.54 -55.23 -1.81
C GLY A 111 3.47 -54.04 -1.55
N GLU A 112 4.77 -54.14 -1.87
CA GLU A 112 5.64 -52.97 -1.96
C GLU A 112 5.22 -52.09 -3.15
N THR A 113 4.34 -51.12 -2.93
CA THR A 113 4.15 -50.00 -3.86
C THR A 113 5.16 -48.92 -3.54
N SER A 114 6.23 -48.88 -4.33
CA SER A 114 7.20 -47.80 -4.37
C SER A 114 6.54 -46.52 -4.88
N GLU A 115 6.12 -45.64 -3.97
CA GLU A 115 5.71 -44.29 -4.30
C GLU A 115 6.92 -43.49 -4.82
N SER A 116 6.97 -43.34 -6.13
CA SER A 116 7.91 -42.48 -6.84
C SER A 116 7.74 -41.02 -6.40
N THR A 117 8.60 -40.59 -5.48
CA THR A 117 8.79 -39.19 -5.10
C THR A 117 9.48 -38.45 -6.24
N VAL A 118 8.73 -38.13 -7.30
CA VAL A 118 9.21 -37.24 -8.36
C VAL A 118 9.52 -35.87 -7.71
N PRO A 119 10.75 -35.35 -7.84
CA PRO A 119 11.13 -34.07 -7.25
C PRO A 119 10.19 -32.95 -7.73
N GLN A 120 9.62 -32.18 -6.80
CA GLN A 120 8.73 -31.03 -7.06
C GLN A 120 9.30 -30.08 -8.14
N THR A 121 10.63 -30.00 -8.25
CA THR A 121 11.37 -29.21 -9.23
C THR A 121 11.12 -29.62 -10.69
N ASN A 122 10.92 -30.91 -10.98
CA ASN A 122 10.66 -31.39 -12.34
C ASN A 122 9.21 -31.11 -12.79
N ARG A 123 8.26 -31.08 -11.85
CA ARG A 123 6.86 -30.73 -12.13
C ARG A 123 6.70 -29.25 -12.51
N ILE A 124 7.47 -28.36 -11.87
CA ILE A 124 7.53 -26.93 -12.21
C ILE A 124 8.16 -26.72 -13.59
N LYS A 125 9.26 -27.41 -13.91
CA LYS A 125 9.91 -27.33 -15.24
C LYS A 125 9.00 -27.79 -16.38
N ARG A 126 8.29 -28.92 -16.23
CA ARG A 126 7.32 -29.40 -17.24
C ARG A 126 6.15 -28.44 -17.43
N LYS A 127 5.62 -27.86 -16.35
CA LYS A 127 4.54 -26.87 -16.43
C LYS A 127 4.99 -25.58 -17.14
N ARG A 128 6.25 -25.17 -16.94
CA ARG A 128 6.87 -24.01 -17.62
C ARG A 128 7.04 -24.24 -19.12
N ALA A 129 7.48 -25.43 -19.54
CA ALA A 129 7.63 -25.78 -20.96
C ALA A 129 6.28 -25.83 -21.70
N LEU A 130 5.22 -26.34 -21.05
CA LEU A 130 3.85 -26.35 -21.60
C LEU A 130 3.26 -24.93 -21.70
N LEU A 131 3.51 -24.06 -20.71
CA LEU A 131 3.06 -22.66 -20.75
C LEU A 131 3.80 -21.84 -21.83
N GLN A 132 5.07 -22.16 -22.10
CA GLN A 132 5.89 -21.48 -23.11
C GLN A 132 5.48 -21.77 -24.56
N GLN A 133 4.81 -22.90 -24.83
CA GLN A 133 4.33 -23.23 -26.19
C GLN A 133 3.01 -22.54 -26.57
N GLU A 134 2.33 -21.87 -25.63
CA GLU A 134 0.97 -21.33 -25.82
C GLU A 134 0.82 -19.81 -25.62
N THR A 135 1.90 -19.03 -25.48
CA THR A 135 1.78 -17.58 -25.27
C THR A 135 2.28 -16.79 -26.48
N GLN A 136 1.40 -16.59 -27.45
CA GLN A 136 1.51 -15.52 -28.45
C GLN A 136 1.19 -14.13 -27.85
N GLU A 137 1.45 -13.89 -26.55
CA GLU A 137 1.23 -12.58 -25.95
C GLU A 137 2.49 -11.73 -26.14
N PRO A 138 2.43 -10.63 -26.91
CA PRO A 138 3.63 -9.89 -27.25
C PRO A 138 4.38 -9.30 -26.05
N TRP A 139 3.64 -8.90 -25.00
CA TRP A 139 4.18 -8.34 -23.77
C TRP A 139 5.09 -9.31 -23.01
N HIS A 140 4.88 -10.63 -23.17
CA HIS A 140 5.67 -11.65 -22.51
C HIS A 140 7.15 -11.57 -22.91
N SER A 141 7.42 -11.51 -24.22
CA SER A 141 8.77 -11.42 -24.77
C SER A 141 9.51 -10.14 -24.33
N LEU A 142 8.79 -9.01 -24.30
CA LEU A 142 9.34 -7.74 -23.85
C LEU A 142 9.60 -7.74 -22.32
N THR A 143 8.77 -8.45 -21.55
CA THR A 143 8.97 -8.64 -20.11
C THR A 143 10.23 -9.45 -19.80
N LEU A 144 10.49 -10.52 -20.56
CA LEU A 144 11.76 -11.25 -20.43
C LEU A 144 12.96 -10.35 -20.77
N ALA A 145 12.88 -9.57 -21.85
CA ALA A 145 13.92 -8.62 -22.24
C ALA A 145 14.18 -7.58 -21.14
N LEU A 146 13.13 -7.05 -20.51
CA LEU A 146 13.22 -6.13 -19.38
C LEU A 146 13.92 -6.76 -18.17
N ILE A 147 13.51 -7.99 -17.78
CA ILE A 147 14.10 -8.74 -16.66
C ILE A 147 15.61 -8.97 -16.90
N ASP A 148 15.97 -9.32 -18.12
CA ASP A 148 17.36 -9.49 -18.52
C ASP A 148 18.13 -8.16 -18.51
N ALA A 149 17.52 -7.08 -19.00
CA ALA A 149 18.11 -5.74 -19.04
C ALA A 149 18.44 -5.18 -17.65
N VAL A 150 17.58 -5.42 -16.65
CA VAL A 150 17.86 -5.03 -15.26
C VAL A 150 18.86 -5.96 -14.55
N GLY A 151 19.42 -6.94 -15.28
CA GLY A 151 20.47 -7.82 -14.79
C GLY A 151 19.98 -8.82 -13.74
N VAL A 152 18.70 -9.21 -13.75
CA VAL A 152 18.18 -10.25 -12.86
C VAL A 152 18.81 -11.60 -13.19
N ASN A 153 18.94 -11.91 -14.49
CA ASN A 153 19.50 -13.18 -14.98
C ASN A 153 20.99 -13.10 -15.36
N GLY A 154 21.63 -11.95 -15.20
CA GLY A 154 23.05 -11.76 -15.57
C GLY A 154 23.34 -11.74 -17.07
N VAL A 155 22.31 -11.62 -17.91
CA VAL A 155 22.44 -11.53 -19.38
C VAL A 155 23.03 -10.18 -19.76
N LYS A 156 24.17 -10.16 -20.45
CA LYS A 156 24.87 -8.92 -20.82
C LYS A 156 24.22 -8.17 -21.99
N LYS A 157 23.52 -8.89 -22.87
CA LYS A 157 22.88 -8.35 -24.08
C LYS A 157 21.50 -8.98 -24.26
N PRO A 158 20.46 -8.44 -23.61
CA PRO A 158 19.10 -8.98 -23.73
C PRO A 158 18.62 -8.87 -25.19
N HIS A 159 17.89 -9.88 -25.66
CA HIS A 159 17.21 -9.82 -26.95
C HIS A 159 15.94 -8.98 -26.81
N ILE A 160 15.84 -7.87 -27.55
CA ILE A 160 14.66 -7.01 -27.55
C ILE A 160 13.78 -7.37 -28.74
N PRO A 161 12.53 -7.82 -28.53
CA PRO A 161 11.65 -8.23 -29.62
C PRO A 161 11.25 -7.05 -30.53
N PRO A 162 10.95 -7.32 -31.82
CA PRO A 162 10.36 -6.31 -32.71
C PRO A 162 8.95 -5.94 -32.25
N VAL A 163 8.44 -4.79 -32.75
CA VAL A 163 7.04 -4.39 -32.49
C VAL A 163 6.11 -5.34 -33.27
N PRO A 164 5.10 -5.96 -32.63
CA PRO A 164 4.16 -6.83 -33.31
C PRO A 164 3.34 -6.10 -34.37
N THR A 165 3.04 -6.78 -35.47
CA THR A 165 2.18 -6.24 -36.54
C THR A 165 0.69 -6.32 -36.18
N ASN A 166 0.28 -7.35 -35.44
CA ASN A 166 -1.12 -7.68 -35.15
C ASN A 166 -1.56 -7.18 -33.77
N MET A 167 -1.20 -5.94 -33.42
CA MET A 167 -1.50 -5.32 -32.13
C MET A 167 -2.35 -4.05 -32.37
N PRO A 168 -3.37 -3.75 -31.54
CA PRO A 168 -4.11 -2.49 -31.62
C PRO A 168 -3.18 -1.27 -31.62
N SER A 169 -3.57 -0.17 -32.27
CA SER A 169 -2.74 1.03 -32.45
C SER A 169 -2.13 1.53 -31.13
N ASP A 170 -2.96 1.65 -30.10
CA ASP A 170 -2.58 2.26 -28.82
C ASP A 170 -1.63 1.34 -28.05
N HIS A 171 -1.92 0.03 -28.06
CA HIS A 171 -1.02 -0.99 -27.52
C HIS A 171 0.32 -1.01 -28.27
N LYS A 172 0.29 -0.84 -29.59
CA LYS A 172 1.49 -0.79 -30.43
C LYS A 172 2.35 0.43 -30.11
N ALA A 173 1.73 1.58 -29.85
CA ALA A 173 2.40 2.81 -29.41
C ALA A 173 3.08 2.60 -28.04
N LEU A 174 2.35 2.07 -27.05
CA LEU A 174 2.93 1.74 -25.73
C LEU A 174 4.03 0.70 -25.80
N PHE A 175 3.86 -0.34 -26.63
CA PHE A 175 4.88 -1.38 -26.81
C PHE A 175 6.15 -0.79 -27.43
N LYS A 176 6.00 0.05 -28.46
CA LYS A 176 7.12 0.74 -29.11
C LYS A 176 7.84 1.64 -28.10
N HIS A 177 7.11 2.44 -27.32
CA HIS A 177 7.68 3.27 -26.26
C HIS A 177 8.48 2.45 -25.24
N ALA A 178 7.88 1.40 -24.67
CA ALA A 178 8.58 0.53 -23.72
C ALA A 178 9.84 -0.11 -24.30
N ARG A 179 9.76 -0.59 -25.54
CA ARG A 179 10.90 -1.16 -26.27
C ARG A 179 12.02 -0.15 -26.46
N ASP A 180 11.68 1.07 -26.86
CA ASP A 180 12.65 2.11 -27.16
C ASP A 180 13.31 2.61 -25.86
N CYS A 181 12.58 2.75 -24.75
CA CYS A 181 13.14 3.01 -23.43
C CYS A 181 14.13 1.91 -22.97
N ILE A 182 13.81 0.63 -23.18
CA ILE A 182 14.73 -0.47 -22.82
C ILE A 182 16.00 -0.43 -23.68
N LYS A 183 15.87 -0.15 -24.99
CA LYS A 183 17.03 0.02 -25.89
C LYS A 183 17.91 1.18 -25.44
N GLU A 184 17.30 2.32 -25.16
CA GLU A 184 18.01 3.51 -24.70
C GLU A 184 18.73 3.24 -23.37
N TYR A 185 18.08 2.56 -22.42
CA TYR A 185 18.72 2.17 -21.16
C TYR A 185 19.96 1.28 -21.35
N LEU A 186 19.95 0.38 -22.33
CA LEU A 186 21.07 -0.52 -22.61
C LEU A 186 22.20 0.14 -23.40
N ASN A 187 21.85 1.09 -24.28
CA ASN A 187 22.80 1.79 -25.14
C ASN A 187 23.37 3.04 -24.47
N GLY A 188 22.62 3.63 -23.52
CA GLY A 188 22.99 4.83 -22.79
C GLY A 188 24.17 4.59 -21.86
N GLY A 189 25.11 5.54 -21.85
CA GLY A 189 26.21 5.54 -20.89
C GLY A 189 25.73 5.76 -19.45
N SER A 190 24.61 6.50 -19.27
CA SER A 190 23.91 6.65 -18.00
C SER A 190 22.81 5.59 -17.88
N LYS A 191 22.92 4.68 -16.90
CA LYS A 191 21.87 3.70 -16.57
C LYS A 191 20.69 4.37 -15.89
N GLU A 192 19.99 5.22 -16.62
CA GLU A 192 18.91 6.03 -16.09
C GLU A 192 17.72 5.15 -15.71
N THR A 193 17.48 5.07 -14.40
CA THR A 193 16.41 4.22 -13.87
C THR A 193 15.02 4.66 -14.34
N ILE A 194 14.86 5.94 -14.74
CA ILE A 194 13.60 6.49 -15.26
C ILE A 194 13.13 5.71 -16.50
N LEU A 195 14.01 5.45 -17.47
CA LEU A 195 13.68 4.73 -18.71
C LEU A 195 13.08 3.35 -18.43
N ILE A 196 13.65 2.62 -17.47
CA ILE A 196 13.11 1.33 -17.03
C ILE A 196 11.75 1.49 -16.38
N LYS A 197 11.53 2.56 -15.59
CA LYS A 197 10.23 2.81 -14.97
C LYS A 197 9.17 3.20 -15.99
N ASP A 198 9.50 4.01 -16.98
CA ASP A 198 8.58 4.40 -18.06
C ASP A 198 8.21 3.19 -18.91
N ALA A 199 9.18 2.34 -19.27
CA ALA A 199 8.92 1.07 -19.95
C ALA A 199 7.93 0.20 -19.16
N MET A 200 8.13 0.07 -17.85
CA MET A 200 7.24 -0.70 -16.98
C MET A 200 5.81 -0.15 -16.89
N VAL A 201 5.65 1.17 -16.94
CA VAL A 201 4.33 1.82 -16.96
C VAL A 201 3.61 1.50 -18.27
N SER A 202 4.29 1.66 -19.41
CA SER A 202 3.71 1.34 -20.72
C SER A 202 3.42 -0.16 -20.89
N MET A 203 4.27 -1.04 -20.38
CA MET A 203 4.02 -2.49 -20.34
C MET A 203 2.87 -2.87 -19.42
N SER A 204 2.48 -1.99 -18.49
CA SER A 204 1.25 -2.13 -17.69
C SER A 204 0.02 -1.61 -18.45
N SER A 205 0.13 -1.36 -19.76
CA SER A 205 -0.90 -0.77 -20.62
C SER A 205 -1.40 0.60 -20.14
N VAL A 206 -0.49 1.44 -19.63
CA VAL A 206 -0.80 2.79 -19.15
C VAL A 206 -0.05 3.84 -19.97
N LEU A 207 -0.80 4.77 -20.57
CA LEU A 207 -0.33 6.06 -21.08
C LEU A 207 -0.20 7.03 -19.89
N ASN A 208 1.02 7.34 -19.49
CA ASN A 208 1.28 8.29 -18.41
C ASN A 208 1.55 9.69 -18.98
N LEU A 209 0.60 10.62 -18.81
CA LEU A 209 0.71 11.98 -19.32
C LEU A 209 1.77 12.82 -18.59
N PHE A 210 2.31 12.33 -17.47
CA PHE A 210 3.47 12.93 -16.78
C PHE A 210 4.82 12.43 -17.29
N ALA A 211 4.83 11.47 -18.22
CA ALA A 211 6.06 10.98 -18.85
C ALA A 211 6.47 11.86 -20.03
N SER A 212 7.72 12.29 -20.03
CA SER A 212 8.32 13.00 -21.16
C SER A 212 8.43 12.08 -22.37
N GLY A 213 8.21 12.61 -23.57
CA GLY A 213 8.40 11.87 -24.82
C GLY A 213 7.20 11.04 -25.29
N MET A 214 6.08 11.00 -24.55
CA MET A 214 4.87 10.29 -24.98
C MET A 214 4.25 10.88 -26.26
N ASP A 215 4.44 12.17 -26.49
CA ASP A 215 4.08 12.91 -27.70
C ASP A 215 4.77 12.38 -28.97
N SER A 216 5.87 11.65 -28.84
CA SER A 216 6.53 10.98 -29.98
C SER A 216 5.86 9.66 -30.40
N TYR A 217 4.90 9.16 -29.60
CA TYR A 217 4.25 7.86 -29.81
C TYR A 217 2.74 7.96 -30.04
N PHE A 218 2.13 9.06 -29.63
CA PHE A 218 0.70 9.36 -29.78
C PHE A 218 0.53 10.68 -30.52
N SER A 219 -0.52 10.78 -31.33
CA SER A 219 -0.86 12.04 -31.99
C SER A 219 -1.27 13.11 -30.98
N GLU A 220 -1.11 14.38 -31.35
CA GLU A 220 -1.54 15.51 -30.51
C GLU A 220 -3.03 15.43 -30.14
N VAL A 221 -3.87 14.99 -31.08
CA VAL A 221 -5.31 14.80 -30.87
C VAL A 221 -5.58 13.70 -29.83
N GLU A 222 -4.86 12.58 -29.88
CA GLU A 222 -4.98 11.50 -28.88
C GLU A 222 -4.49 11.95 -27.51
N MET A 223 -3.39 12.69 -27.44
CA MET A 223 -2.84 13.21 -26.19
C MET A 223 -3.79 14.22 -25.53
N GLU A 224 -4.43 15.09 -26.31
CA GLU A 224 -5.42 16.04 -25.81
C GLU A 224 -6.70 15.32 -25.35
N ALA A 225 -7.19 14.35 -26.13
CA ALA A 225 -8.34 13.53 -25.73
C ALA A 225 -8.05 12.74 -24.43
N ALA A 226 -6.84 12.21 -24.28
CA ALA A 226 -6.39 11.51 -23.09
C ALA A 226 -6.30 12.46 -21.87
N ARG A 227 -5.83 13.70 -22.08
CA ARG A 227 -5.79 14.74 -21.04
C ARG A 227 -7.18 15.16 -20.60
N GLU A 228 -8.07 15.48 -21.54
CA GLU A 228 -9.46 15.84 -21.27
C GLU A 228 -10.21 14.72 -20.56
N ALA A 229 -9.92 13.46 -20.89
CA ALA A 229 -10.49 12.35 -20.14
C ALA A 229 -10.10 12.45 -18.66
N CYS A 230 -8.82 12.71 -18.35
CA CYS A 230 -8.31 12.71 -16.97
C CYS A 230 -8.77 13.91 -16.14
N LEU A 231 -8.94 15.06 -16.78
CA LEU A 231 -9.38 16.30 -16.16
C LEU A 231 -10.82 16.17 -15.66
N ARG A 232 -11.05 16.54 -14.39
CA ARG A 232 -12.40 16.56 -13.82
C ARG A 232 -12.87 18.00 -13.73
N ARG A 233 -13.82 18.38 -14.58
CA ARG A 233 -14.39 19.73 -14.58
C ARG A 233 -15.03 20.05 -13.23
N GLY A 234 -14.72 21.23 -12.69
CA GLY A 234 -15.19 21.68 -11.37
C GLY A 234 -14.53 20.98 -10.18
N PHE A 235 -13.46 20.19 -10.38
CA PHE A 235 -12.79 19.48 -9.28
C PHE A 235 -12.02 20.42 -8.34
N GLU A 236 -11.64 21.60 -8.85
CA GLU A 236 -11.00 22.68 -8.08
C GLU A 236 -12.02 23.59 -7.37
N GLU A 237 -13.31 23.37 -7.61
CA GLU A 237 -14.37 24.26 -7.14
C GLU A 237 -15.24 23.57 -6.08
N ASN A 238 -15.42 24.26 -4.96
CA ASN A 238 -16.42 23.88 -3.97
C ASN A 238 -16.94 25.14 -3.25
N ASN A 239 -18.10 25.63 -3.69
CA ASN A 239 -18.71 26.84 -3.15
C ASN A 239 -18.92 26.79 -1.63
N ALA A 240 -19.21 25.62 -1.07
CA ALA A 240 -19.40 25.48 0.38
C ALA A 240 -18.08 25.65 1.15
N ILE A 241 -16.95 25.19 0.59
CA ILE A 241 -15.62 25.44 1.17
C ILE A 241 -15.28 26.91 1.07
N VAL A 242 -15.42 27.52 -0.11
CA VAL A 242 -15.12 28.94 -0.34
C VAL A 242 -15.91 29.85 0.60
N GLN A 243 -17.20 29.55 0.83
CA GLN A 243 -18.04 30.29 1.78
C GLN A 243 -17.53 30.23 3.23
N VAL A 244 -16.87 29.13 3.62
CA VAL A 244 -16.26 29.01 4.95
C VAL A 244 -14.94 29.76 5.02
N LEU A 245 -14.13 29.74 3.96
CA LEU A 245 -12.78 30.30 3.95
C LEU A 245 -12.73 31.82 3.70
N SER A 246 -13.63 32.36 2.86
CA SER A 246 -13.60 33.78 2.47
C SER A 246 -13.57 34.76 3.66
N PRO A 247 -14.42 34.59 4.71
CA PRO A 247 -14.34 35.45 5.90
C PRO A 247 -13.04 35.29 6.70
N LEU A 248 -12.39 34.12 6.62
CA LEU A 248 -11.13 33.85 7.31
C LEU A 248 -9.96 34.56 6.60
N ARG A 249 -10.00 34.65 5.27
CA ARG A 249 -9.02 35.40 4.48
C ARG A 249 -9.01 36.87 4.89
N GLU A 250 -10.18 37.47 5.08
CA GLU A 250 -10.31 38.86 5.55
C GLU A 250 -9.69 39.05 6.95
N VAL A 251 -9.91 38.09 7.86
CA VAL A 251 -9.30 38.14 9.20
C VAL A 251 -7.78 38.05 9.11
N LEU A 252 -7.23 37.16 8.28
CA LEU A 252 -5.79 37.03 8.07
C LEU A 252 -5.19 38.34 7.56
N GLN A 253 -5.75 38.91 6.50
CA GLN A 253 -5.27 40.15 5.88
C GLN A 253 -5.31 41.35 6.84
N LYS A 254 -6.37 41.48 7.64
CA LYS A 254 -6.57 42.65 8.50
C LYS A 254 -5.97 42.53 9.89
N ARG A 255 -5.86 41.31 10.42
CA ARG A 255 -5.55 41.08 11.84
C ARG A 255 -4.39 40.13 12.07
N GLY A 256 -3.93 39.38 11.06
CA GLY A 256 -2.81 38.46 11.18
C GLY A 256 -3.18 37.05 11.66
N MET A 257 -2.14 36.22 11.77
CA MET A 257 -2.24 34.77 12.01
C MET A 257 -2.85 34.39 13.37
N GLU A 258 -2.45 35.07 14.45
CA GLU A 258 -2.94 34.74 15.80
C GLU A 258 -4.45 34.96 15.91
N GLN A 259 -4.93 36.09 15.39
CA GLN A 259 -6.34 36.47 15.40
C GLN A 259 -7.16 35.58 14.47
N LEU A 260 -6.57 35.13 13.36
CA LEU A 260 -7.17 34.08 12.53
C LEU A 260 -7.36 32.78 13.33
N GLN A 261 -6.33 32.29 14.01
CA GLN A 261 -6.43 31.05 14.79
C GLN A 261 -7.49 31.16 15.89
N HIS A 262 -7.50 32.26 16.65
CA HIS A 262 -8.54 32.52 17.66
C HIS A 262 -9.95 32.53 17.05
N ARG A 263 -10.12 33.15 15.88
CA ARG A 263 -11.42 33.17 15.19
C ARG A 263 -11.84 31.77 14.75
N VAL A 264 -10.92 30.97 14.23
CA VAL A 264 -11.20 29.58 13.84
C VAL A 264 -11.65 28.74 15.04
N ILE A 265 -10.94 28.83 16.17
CA ILE A 265 -11.29 28.13 17.41
C ILE A 265 -12.69 28.55 17.89
N SER A 266 -12.97 29.86 17.90
CA SER A 266 -14.29 30.39 18.25
C SER A 266 -15.40 29.84 17.35
N LEU A 267 -15.20 29.84 16.03
CA LEU A 267 -16.16 29.31 15.07
C LEU A 267 -16.39 27.81 15.23
N ARG A 268 -15.36 27.02 15.58
CA ARG A 268 -15.52 25.60 15.91
C ARG A 268 -16.36 25.41 17.18
N GLY A 269 -16.14 26.24 18.20
CA GLY A 269 -16.94 26.25 19.42
C GLY A 269 -18.42 26.51 19.13
N GLU A 270 -18.73 27.46 18.24
CA GLU A 270 -20.10 27.74 17.80
C GLU A 270 -20.75 26.53 17.12
N VAL A 271 -20.02 25.83 16.24
CA VAL A 271 -20.53 24.63 15.55
C VAL A 271 -20.74 23.46 16.54
N ALA A 272 -19.81 23.28 17.48
CA ALA A 272 -19.90 22.24 18.50
C ALA A 272 -21.08 22.48 19.46
N LEU A 273 -21.33 23.74 19.85
CA LEU A 273 -22.47 24.11 20.68
C LEU A 273 -23.80 23.77 19.98
N ARG A 274 -23.95 24.17 18.71
CA ARG A 274 -25.13 23.80 17.90
C ARG A 274 -25.34 22.28 17.83
N ALA A 275 -24.25 21.52 17.72
CA ALA A 275 -24.32 20.06 17.72
C ALA A 275 -24.81 19.49 19.06
N ALA A 276 -24.33 20.03 20.18
CA ALA A 276 -24.76 19.62 21.52
C ALA A 276 -26.23 19.98 21.81
N GLU A 277 -26.70 21.12 21.28
CA GLU A 277 -28.09 21.58 21.42
C GLU A 277 -29.06 20.88 20.45
N GLY A 278 -28.56 20.07 19.52
CA GLY A 278 -29.40 19.46 18.47
C GLY A 278 -29.90 20.46 17.41
N THR A 279 -29.26 21.64 17.31
CA THR A 279 -29.61 22.74 16.39
C THR A 279 -28.67 22.82 15.17
N THR A 280 -28.10 21.68 14.77
CA THR A 280 -27.16 21.60 13.62
C THR A 280 -27.81 22.05 12.32
N LYS A 281 -27.09 22.87 11.55
CA LYS A 281 -27.51 23.31 10.21
C LYS A 281 -26.96 22.39 9.12
N PRO A 282 -27.62 22.31 7.95
CA PRO A 282 -27.02 21.72 6.76
C PRO A 282 -25.65 22.33 6.49
N GLY A 283 -24.64 21.50 6.30
CA GLY A 283 -23.25 21.95 6.06
C GLY A 283 -22.41 22.19 7.32
N ASP A 284 -22.97 22.15 8.53
CA ASP A 284 -22.17 22.31 9.77
C ASP A 284 -21.07 21.24 9.90
N CYS A 285 -21.31 20.03 9.38
CA CYS A 285 -20.29 18.98 9.33
C CYS A 285 -19.09 19.40 8.46
N LEU A 286 -19.33 19.81 7.21
CA LEU A 286 -18.26 20.29 6.31
C LEU A 286 -17.56 21.50 6.90
N ARG A 287 -18.32 22.46 7.44
CA ARG A 287 -17.76 23.65 8.10
C ARG A 287 -16.82 23.27 9.24
N GLN A 288 -17.20 22.33 10.10
CA GLN A 288 -16.34 21.85 11.16
C GLN A 288 -15.05 21.21 10.62
N GLN A 289 -15.15 20.39 9.58
CA GLN A 289 -13.98 19.74 8.96
C GLN A 289 -13.02 20.76 8.35
N VAL A 290 -13.54 21.76 7.62
CA VAL A 290 -12.74 22.85 7.04
C VAL A 290 -12.05 23.65 8.14
N LEU A 291 -12.77 24.05 9.19
CA LEU A 291 -12.19 24.78 10.31
C LEU A 291 -11.11 23.98 11.05
N MET A 292 -11.26 22.66 11.17
CA MET A 292 -10.22 21.78 11.73
C MET A 292 -8.94 21.78 10.89
N VAL A 293 -9.06 21.80 9.56
CA VAL A 293 -7.91 21.92 8.66
C VAL A 293 -7.22 23.26 8.87
N ILE A 294 -7.95 24.37 8.84
CA ILE A 294 -7.36 25.71 8.99
C ILE A 294 -6.69 25.88 10.35
N GLU A 295 -7.29 25.38 11.44
CA GLU A 295 -6.64 25.41 12.76
C GLU A 295 -5.33 24.63 12.78
N THR A 296 -5.31 23.43 12.17
CA THR A 296 -4.10 22.60 12.07
C THR A 296 -3.01 23.35 11.31
N LEU A 297 -3.35 24.01 10.21
CA LEU A 297 -2.40 24.78 9.40
C LEU A 297 -1.91 26.03 10.14
N CYS A 298 -2.78 26.73 10.87
CA CYS A 298 -2.36 27.86 11.72
C CYS A 298 -1.33 27.41 12.76
N THR A 299 -1.57 26.28 13.43
CA THR A 299 -0.63 25.70 14.39
C THR A 299 0.69 25.30 13.72
N LEU A 300 0.65 24.63 12.56
CA LEU A 300 1.85 24.27 11.81
C LEU A 300 2.71 25.49 11.44
N ILE A 301 2.07 26.59 11.02
CA ILE A 301 2.77 27.80 10.57
C ILE A 301 3.36 28.57 11.76
N MET A 302 2.62 28.68 12.86
CA MET A 302 3.05 29.44 14.03
C MET A 302 4.03 28.68 14.93
N ASP A 303 3.88 27.35 15.02
CA ASP A 303 4.71 26.46 15.84
C ASP A 303 5.03 25.17 15.07
N PRO A 304 5.92 25.24 14.05
CA PRO A 304 6.28 24.07 13.26
C PRO A 304 6.96 23.02 14.14
N PRO A 305 6.57 21.74 14.07
CA PRO A 305 7.10 20.69 14.96
C PRO A 305 8.60 20.40 14.74
N TYR A 306 9.15 20.89 13.63
CA TYR A 306 10.57 20.81 13.26
C TYR A 306 11.35 22.11 13.53
N GLY A 307 10.72 23.12 14.14
CA GLY A 307 11.33 24.41 14.43
C GLY A 307 11.91 25.07 13.17
N THR A 308 13.21 25.37 13.20
CA THR A 308 13.94 25.97 12.07
C THR A 308 14.55 24.95 11.11
N ALA A 309 14.47 23.65 11.41
CA ALA A 309 14.95 22.61 10.52
C ALA A 309 14.03 22.44 9.31
N GLN A 310 14.53 21.82 8.25
CA GLN A 310 13.67 21.44 7.12
C GLN A 310 12.77 20.27 7.51
N ALA A 311 11.51 20.30 7.04
CA ALA A 311 10.55 19.23 7.25
C ALA A 311 11.07 17.91 6.66
N SER A 312 11.02 16.85 7.46
CA SER A 312 11.31 15.50 7.01
C SER A 312 10.14 14.91 6.20
N GLU A 313 10.37 13.80 5.50
CA GLU A 313 9.30 13.05 4.82
C GLU A 313 8.19 12.61 5.80
N ALA A 314 8.56 12.26 7.04
CA ALA A 314 7.62 11.88 8.08
C ALA A 314 6.77 13.06 8.57
N ASP A 315 7.35 14.25 8.66
CA ASP A 315 6.62 15.48 9.03
C ASP A 315 5.57 15.81 7.96
N CYS A 316 5.98 15.78 6.68
CA CYS A 316 5.06 15.99 5.57
C CYS A 316 3.94 14.94 5.54
N LEU A 317 4.28 13.65 5.71
CA LEU A 317 3.30 12.57 5.80
C LEU A 317 2.29 12.81 6.93
N TYR A 318 2.76 13.22 8.10
CA TYR A 318 1.89 13.51 9.24
C TYR A 318 0.93 14.67 8.95
N GLN A 319 1.41 15.75 8.35
CA GLN A 319 0.58 16.91 8.04
C GLN A 319 -0.50 16.57 7.00
N TRP A 320 -0.12 15.94 5.89
CA TRP A 320 -1.08 15.48 4.88
C TRP A 320 -2.11 14.51 5.45
N LYS A 321 -1.67 13.51 6.23
CA LYS A 321 -2.57 12.57 6.91
C LYS A 321 -3.56 13.31 7.81
N THR A 322 -3.12 14.34 8.53
CA THR A 322 -3.99 15.10 9.45
C THR A 322 -5.07 15.84 8.67
N VAL A 323 -4.69 16.53 7.58
CA VAL A 323 -5.64 17.21 6.69
C VAL A 323 -6.64 16.21 6.08
N PHE A 324 -6.15 15.10 5.52
CA PHE A 324 -7.04 14.07 4.98
C PHE A 324 -7.96 13.48 6.06
N SER A 325 -7.47 13.30 7.28
CA SER A 325 -8.26 12.73 8.39
C SER A 325 -9.35 13.67 8.87
N ALA A 326 -9.14 14.99 8.80
CA ALA A 326 -10.15 15.98 9.12
C ALA A 326 -11.30 15.97 8.09
N LEU A 327 -10.98 15.74 6.81
CA LEU A 327 -11.95 15.84 5.70
C LEU A 327 -12.63 14.51 5.33
N LYS A 328 -12.01 13.37 5.62
CA LYS A 328 -12.51 12.06 5.15
C LYS A 328 -13.89 11.72 5.71
N SER A 329 -14.64 10.91 4.96
CA SER A 329 -15.84 10.26 5.46
C SER A 329 -15.51 9.20 6.54
N LYS A 330 -16.53 8.74 7.26
CA LYS A 330 -16.39 7.64 8.23
C LYS A 330 -16.07 6.30 7.56
N ASN A 331 -16.42 6.13 6.29
CA ASN A 331 -16.25 4.87 5.55
C ASN A 331 -14.83 4.66 5.03
N ILE A 332 -14.03 5.74 5.00
CA ILE A 332 -12.64 5.70 4.55
C ILE A 332 -11.72 5.60 5.77
N THR A 333 -10.78 4.67 5.72
CA THR A 333 -9.67 4.57 6.67
C THR A 333 -8.37 4.89 5.96
N ILE A 334 -7.49 5.61 6.65
CA ILE A 334 -6.20 6.08 6.13
C ILE A 334 -5.10 5.29 6.82
N HIS A 335 -4.24 4.69 6.00
CA HIS A 335 -3.18 3.80 6.44
C HIS A 335 -1.82 4.41 6.15
N THR A 336 -0.92 4.34 7.14
CA THR A 336 0.46 4.84 7.06
C THR A 336 1.44 3.80 7.58
N GLY A 337 2.73 3.99 7.29
CA GLY A 337 3.81 3.22 7.91
C GLY A 337 4.24 1.99 7.11
N GLU A 338 4.58 2.19 5.83
CA GLU A 338 5.15 1.15 4.97
C GLU A 338 4.32 -0.16 4.88
N GLN A 339 2.99 -0.07 4.95
CA GLN A 339 2.16 -1.28 4.85
C GLN A 339 2.17 -1.81 3.42
N ILE A 340 1.97 -3.12 3.31
CA ILE A 340 1.94 -3.82 2.02
C ILE A 340 0.56 -3.64 1.38
N LEU A 341 0.55 -3.15 0.14
CA LEU A 341 -0.67 -3.07 -0.68
C LEU A 341 -1.07 -4.47 -1.19
N ASN A 342 -2.25 -4.94 -0.81
CA ASN A 342 -2.74 -6.29 -1.15
C ASN A 342 -2.98 -6.44 -2.66
N ALA A 343 -3.52 -5.41 -3.32
CA ALA A 343 -3.69 -5.41 -4.77
C ALA A 343 -2.36 -5.69 -5.49
N SER A 344 -1.27 -5.06 -5.04
CA SER A 344 0.07 -5.32 -5.58
C SER A 344 0.58 -6.74 -5.29
N LYS A 345 0.22 -7.32 -4.13
CA LYS A 345 0.60 -8.68 -3.76
C LYS A 345 -0.06 -9.72 -4.67
N VAL A 346 -1.34 -9.52 -5.02
CA VAL A 346 -2.08 -10.39 -5.95
C VAL A 346 -1.43 -10.36 -7.33
N VAL A 347 -1.18 -9.17 -7.88
CA VAL A 347 -0.48 -9.01 -9.17
C VAL A 347 0.88 -9.68 -9.15
N LYS A 348 1.67 -9.48 -8.08
CA LYS A 348 3.01 -10.05 -7.97
C LYS A 348 3.01 -11.57 -7.93
N LYS A 349 2.01 -12.18 -7.27
CA LYS A 349 1.82 -13.64 -7.27
C LYS A 349 1.49 -14.14 -8.68
N GLY A 350 0.68 -13.42 -9.45
CA GLY A 350 0.41 -13.71 -10.86
C GLY A 350 1.69 -13.69 -11.70
N LEU A 351 2.44 -12.59 -11.59
CA LEU A 351 3.73 -12.43 -12.26
C LEU A 351 4.73 -13.55 -11.90
N GLN A 352 4.81 -13.95 -10.62
CA GLN A 352 5.72 -15.00 -10.18
C GLN A 352 5.34 -16.36 -10.77
N LEU A 353 4.04 -16.67 -10.86
CA LEU A 353 3.56 -17.89 -11.50
C LEU A 353 3.89 -17.93 -12.99
N GLU A 354 3.93 -16.77 -13.65
CA GLU A 354 4.21 -16.67 -15.09
C GLU A 354 5.71 -16.63 -15.41
N PHE A 355 6.47 -15.75 -14.76
CA PHE A 355 7.87 -15.47 -15.10
C PHE A 355 8.87 -16.18 -14.17
N GLY A 356 8.42 -16.77 -13.07
CA GLY A 356 9.27 -17.45 -12.09
C GLY A 356 9.79 -16.52 -10.99
N ASP A 357 10.94 -16.90 -10.42
CA ASP A 357 11.60 -16.49 -9.16
C ASP A 357 11.56 -14.99 -8.77
N MET A 358 10.37 -14.46 -8.51
CA MET A 358 10.11 -13.13 -7.98
C MET A 358 9.66 -13.22 -6.52
N ALA A 359 10.15 -12.32 -5.67
CA ALA A 359 9.75 -12.32 -4.26
C ALA A 359 8.23 -12.14 -4.11
N GLU A 360 7.58 -12.86 -3.20
CA GLU A 360 6.11 -12.79 -2.99
C GLU A 360 5.63 -11.55 -2.24
N SER A 361 6.55 -10.72 -1.73
CA SER A 361 6.18 -9.53 -0.96
C SER A 361 5.53 -8.48 -1.85
N GLY A 362 4.32 -8.04 -1.50
CA GLY A 362 3.71 -6.86 -2.12
C GLY A 362 4.56 -5.60 -1.90
N ARG A 363 4.13 -4.49 -2.49
CA ARG A 363 4.83 -3.21 -2.40
C ARG A 363 4.38 -2.42 -1.18
N ARG A 364 5.36 -1.81 -0.51
CA ARG A 364 5.16 -0.91 0.62
C ARG A 364 4.74 0.47 0.13
N CYS A 365 3.77 1.04 0.83
CA CYS A 365 3.13 2.32 0.54
C CYS A 365 3.29 3.28 1.72
N ASP A 366 3.44 4.57 1.41
CA ASP A 366 3.57 5.62 2.42
C ASP A 366 2.20 5.95 3.03
N LEU A 367 1.21 6.18 2.16
CA LEU A 367 -0.14 6.57 2.51
C LEU A 367 -1.14 5.89 1.56
N PHE A 368 -2.11 5.13 2.07
CA PHE A 368 -3.17 4.58 1.23
C PHE A 368 -4.53 4.59 1.94
N PHE A 369 -5.58 4.54 1.12
CA PHE A 369 -6.97 4.70 1.53
C PHE A 369 -7.70 3.38 1.30
N ARG A 370 -8.53 2.98 2.27
CA ARG A 370 -9.34 1.76 2.16
C ARG A 370 -10.72 1.93 2.78
N SER A 371 -11.68 1.15 2.32
CA SER A 371 -12.98 0.95 2.97
C SER A 371 -13.18 -0.53 3.29
N GLY A 372 -13.26 -0.87 4.58
CA GLY A 372 -13.14 -2.25 5.03
C GLY A 372 -11.80 -2.87 4.59
N ALA A 373 -11.86 -3.87 3.71
CA ALA A 373 -10.65 -4.43 3.07
C ALA A 373 -10.59 -4.18 1.55
N VAL A 374 -11.36 -3.21 1.05
CA VAL A 374 -11.23 -2.71 -0.33
C VAL A 374 -10.22 -1.56 -0.32
N GLU A 375 -9.13 -1.70 -1.06
CA GLU A 375 -8.15 -0.63 -1.29
C GLU A 375 -8.70 0.33 -2.37
N LEU A 376 -8.60 1.63 -2.14
CA LEU A 376 -9.25 2.66 -2.98
C LEU A 376 -8.25 3.56 -3.71
N ALA A 377 -7.15 3.94 -3.05
CA ALA A 377 -6.14 4.84 -3.60
C ALA A 377 -4.81 4.69 -2.87
N ASN A 378 -3.72 4.97 -3.58
CA ASN A 378 -2.38 5.09 -3.02
C ASN A 378 -1.77 6.47 -3.30
N ILE A 379 -1.13 7.03 -2.27
CA ILE A 379 -0.35 8.26 -2.34
C ILE A 379 1.07 7.96 -1.85
N GLU A 380 2.05 8.43 -2.61
CA GLU A 380 3.46 8.33 -2.24
C GLU A 380 3.99 9.71 -1.87
N ILE A 381 4.79 9.77 -0.81
CA ILE A 381 5.24 11.03 -0.23
C ILE A 381 6.77 11.04 -0.24
N LYS A 382 7.35 12.17 -0.62
CA LYS A 382 8.80 12.39 -0.62
C LYS A 382 9.12 13.69 0.11
N SER A 383 10.31 13.74 0.71
CA SER A 383 10.82 14.97 1.36
C SER A 383 10.86 16.16 0.38
N PRO A 384 10.64 17.40 0.86
CA PRO A 384 10.76 18.61 0.03
C PRO A 384 12.15 18.81 -0.59
N THR A 385 13.18 18.18 -0.01
CA THR A 385 14.57 18.27 -0.51
C THR A 385 14.84 17.37 -1.72
N GLN A 386 13.92 16.45 -2.04
CA GLN A 386 14.09 15.54 -3.17
C GLN A 386 13.85 16.28 -4.48
N SER A 387 14.83 16.23 -5.38
CA SER A 387 14.79 16.87 -6.69
C SER A 387 15.21 15.90 -7.80
N GLY A 388 15.07 16.36 -9.06
CA GLY A 388 15.51 15.61 -10.23
C GLY A 388 14.71 14.34 -10.49
N SER A 389 15.40 13.22 -10.67
CA SER A 389 14.79 11.95 -11.11
C SER A 389 13.97 11.22 -10.04
N VAL A 390 14.11 11.59 -8.76
CA VAL A 390 13.49 10.82 -7.66
C VAL A 390 11.96 10.95 -7.65
N PRO A 391 11.36 12.17 -7.65
CA PRO A 391 9.90 12.31 -7.76
C PRO A 391 9.33 11.68 -9.03
N ILE A 392 10.08 11.78 -10.13
CA ILE A 392 9.74 11.17 -11.42
C ILE A 392 9.61 9.66 -11.26
N CYS A 393 10.67 8.97 -10.83
CA CYS A 393 10.68 7.52 -10.57
C CYS A 393 9.58 7.09 -9.58
N GLN A 394 9.31 7.93 -8.58
CA GLN A 394 8.29 7.69 -7.57
C GLN A 394 6.88 7.71 -8.16
N ASN A 395 6.57 8.70 -9.01
CA ASN A 395 5.32 8.73 -9.76
C ASN A 395 5.12 7.45 -10.57
N ARG A 396 6.14 6.96 -11.30
CA ARG A 396 6.00 5.73 -12.11
C ARG A 396 5.82 4.47 -11.26
N LYS A 397 6.33 4.47 -10.02
CA LYS A 397 5.99 3.44 -9.03
C LYS A 397 4.52 3.57 -8.66
N ASN A 398 4.08 4.76 -8.29
CA ASN A 398 2.75 5.02 -7.77
C ASN A 398 1.63 4.78 -8.79
N VAL A 399 1.84 5.17 -10.06
CA VAL A 399 0.96 4.88 -11.19
C VAL A 399 0.68 3.38 -11.27
N ARG A 400 1.73 2.55 -11.24
CA ARG A 400 1.57 1.08 -11.30
C ARG A 400 0.86 0.51 -10.07
N LEU A 401 1.08 1.08 -8.89
CA LEU A 401 0.36 0.65 -7.68
C LEU A 401 -1.13 0.99 -7.75
N ASN A 402 -1.48 2.19 -8.23
CA ASN A 402 -2.88 2.56 -8.44
C ASN A 402 -3.52 1.74 -9.57
N ARG A 403 -2.76 1.32 -10.60
CA ARG A 403 -3.27 0.36 -11.60
C ARG A 403 -3.57 -1.01 -11.00
N CYS A 404 -2.75 -1.49 -10.06
CA CYS A 404 -3.08 -2.71 -9.31
C CYS A 404 -4.41 -2.57 -8.54
N ILE A 405 -4.64 -1.41 -7.90
CA ILE A 405 -5.89 -1.12 -7.21
C ILE A 405 -7.06 -1.15 -8.19
N GLN A 406 -6.92 -0.48 -9.34
CA GLN A 406 -7.94 -0.45 -10.38
C GLN A 406 -8.29 -1.85 -10.89
N LEU A 407 -7.29 -2.68 -11.18
CA LEU A 407 -7.49 -4.09 -11.54
C LEU A 407 -8.23 -4.88 -10.45
N ALA A 408 -7.91 -4.64 -9.18
CA ALA A 408 -8.58 -5.31 -8.07
C ALA A 408 -10.07 -4.91 -8.00
N LEU A 409 -10.41 -3.66 -8.27
CA LEU A 409 -11.80 -3.19 -8.35
C LEU A 409 -12.53 -3.80 -9.56
N GLU A 410 -11.88 -3.85 -10.72
CA GLU A 410 -12.40 -4.51 -11.93
C GLU A 410 -12.67 -6.00 -11.67
N GLU A 411 -11.80 -6.69 -10.93
CA GLU A 411 -11.98 -8.09 -10.54
C GLU A 411 -13.13 -8.32 -9.55
N LEU A 412 -13.55 -7.28 -8.82
CA LEU A 412 -14.78 -7.29 -8.03
C LEU A 412 -16.04 -7.13 -8.91
N GLY A 413 -15.87 -6.73 -10.17
CA GLY A 413 -16.95 -6.46 -11.11
C GLY A 413 -17.29 -4.97 -11.24
N MET A 414 -16.38 -4.07 -10.86
CA MET A 414 -16.52 -2.65 -11.16
C MET A 414 -16.09 -2.38 -12.59
N GLU A 415 -17.06 -2.23 -13.48
CA GLU A 415 -16.81 -1.83 -14.86
C GLU A 415 -16.27 -0.39 -14.89
N ASP A 416 -15.22 -0.17 -15.69
CA ASP A 416 -14.57 1.13 -15.91
C ASP A 416 -14.22 1.89 -14.61
N ALA A 417 -13.77 1.15 -13.59
CA ALA A 417 -13.37 1.71 -12.31
C ALA A 417 -12.34 2.84 -12.50
N THR A 418 -12.64 4.05 -12.04
CA THR A 418 -11.68 5.15 -12.03
C THR A 418 -11.01 5.23 -10.66
N VAL A 419 -9.67 5.17 -10.64
CA VAL A 419 -8.88 5.31 -9.41
C VAL A 419 -8.21 6.67 -9.41
N ILE A 420 -8.35 7.43 -8.32
CA ILE A 420 -7.62 8.69 -8.15
C ILE A 420 -6.46 8.42 -7.19
N GLY A 421 -5.26 8.83 -7.58
CA GLY A 421 -4.06 8.76 -6.75
C GLY A 421 -3.41 10.13 -6.61
N GLY A 422 -2.22 10.16 -6.02
CA GLY A 422 -1.42 11.37 -5.99
C GLY A 422 0.01 11.13 -5.56
N ASP A 423 0.90 12.00 -5.98
CA ASP A 423 2.29 12.05 -5.52
C ASP A 423 2.52 13.35 -4.76
N ILE A 424 3.16 13.28 -3.61
CA ILE A 424 3.41 14.43 -2.75
C ILE A 424 4.92 14.63 -2.61
N VAL A 425 5.37 15.86 -2.83
CA VAL A 425 6.75 16.30 -2.57
C VAL A 425 6.70 17.43 -1.56
N GLY A 426 7.06 17.13 -0.32
CA GLY A 426 6.91 18.04 0.81
C GLY A 426 5.44 18.44 1.04
N TYR A 427 5.14 19.71 0.82
CA TYR A 427 3.81 20.28 0.97
C TYR A 427 3.09 20.49 -0.37
N LEU A 428 3.67 20.04 -1.49
CA LEU A 428 3.04 20.07 -2.82
C LEU A 428 2.49 18.69 -3.16
N GLY A 429 1.25 18.64 -3.65
CA GLY A 429 0.52 17.44 -4.05
C GLY A 429 0.10 17.48 -5.50
N TYR A 430 0.46 16.44 -6.24
CA TYR A 430 0.10 16.21 -7.63
C TYR A 430 -0.92 15.07 -7.68
N PHE A 431 -2.20 15.42 -7.79
CA PHE A 431 -3.28 14.44 -7.86
C PHE A 431 -3.56 14.06 -9.31
N TYR A 432 -3.87 12.80 -9.54
CA TYR A 432 -4.08 12.26 -10.88
C TYR A 432 -5.18 11.20 -10.89
N SER A 433 -5.84 11.04 -12.03
CA SER A 433 -6.83 10.00 -12.28
C SER A 433 -6.23 8.93 -13.16
N MET A 434 -6.65 7.70 -12.91
CA MET A 434 -6.39 6.55 -13.74
C MET A 434 -7.72 5.96 -14.18
N GLN A 435 -7.92 5.89 -15.50
CA GLN A 435 -9.14 5.41 -16.10
C GLN A 435 -8.85 4.71 -17.43
N LYS A 436 -9.85 4.02 -17.94
CA LYS A 436 -9.79 3.37 -19.24
C LYS A 436 -9.88 4.39 -20.37
N PHE A 437 -9.07 4.19 -21.40
CA PHE A 437 -9.03 5.00 -22.61
C PHE A 437 -8.88 4.04 -23.79
N GLY A 438 -10.00 3.73 -24.46
CA GLY A 438 -10.05 2.64 -25.43
C GLY A 438 -9.68 1.29 -24.80
N ASP A 439 -8.68 0.63 -25.38
CA ASP A 439 -8.15 -0.66 -24.90
C ASP A 439 -6.96 -0.51 -23.93
N ILE A 440 -6.53 0.71 -23.64
CA ILE A 440 -5.46 1.03 -22.70
C ILE A 440 -6.00 1.81 -21.50
N HIS A 441 -5.11 2.22 -20.61
CA HIS A 441 -5.42 3.12 -19.51
C HIS A 441 -4.64 4.41 -19.68
N VAL A 442 -5.22 5.52 -19.23
CA VAL A 442 -4.55 6.81 -19.16
C VAL A 442 -4.39 7.21 -17.70
N CYS A 443 -3.24 7.79 -17.38
CA CYS A 443 -2.94 8.43 -16.11
C CYS A 443 -2.56 9.89 -16.35
N GLY A 444 -3.30 10.81 -15.74
CA GLY A 444 -3.13 12.24 -15.98
C GLY A 444 -3.69 13.11 -14.87
N PRO A 445 -3.39 14.42 -14.89
CA PRO A 445 -3.83 15.35 -13.85
C PRO A 445 -5.35 15.40 -13.76
N ILE A 446 -5.88 15.48 -12.54
CA ILE A 446 -7.33 15.73 -12.31
C ILE A 446 -7.70 17.21 -12.28
N SER A 447 -6.68 18.05 -12.10
CA SER A 447 -6.73 19.47 -11.79
C SER A 447 -5.63 20.14 -12.59
N SER A 448 -5.90 21.35 -13.08
CA SER A 448 -4.91 22.21 -13.70
C SER A 448 -3.96 22.84 -12.67
N GLU A 449 -4.44 22.97 -11.43
CA GLU A 449 -3.69 23.56 -10.33
C GLU A 449 -2.88 22.52 -9.54
N VAL A 450 -1.71 22.95 -9.06
CA VAL A 450 -0.92 22.20 -8.07
C VAL A 450 -1.55 22.40 -6.69
N VAL A 451 -1.84 21.30 -6.00
CA VAL A 451 -2.37 21.36 -4.64
C VAL A 451 -1.22 21.61 -3.68
N PHE A 452 -1.40 22.49 -2.71
CA PHE A 452 -0.39 22.70 -1.67
C PHE A 452 -1.00 22.83 -0.28
N LEU A 453 -0.20 22.54 0.74
CA LEU A 453 -0.48 22.92 2.13
C LEU A 453 0.41 24.11 2.50
N PRO A 454 -0.14 25.19 3.10
CA PRO A 454 0.61 26.38 3.39
C PRO A 454 1.61 26.16 4.52
N THR A 455 2.81 26.71 4.34
CA THR A 455 3.93 26.66 5.29
C THR A 455 4.25 28.01 5.91
N ASN A 456 3.62 29.07 5.42
CA ASN A 456 3.75 30.43 5.93
C ASN A 456 2.43 31.21 5.74
N ALA A 457 2.36 32.42 6.30
CA ALA A 457 1.15 33.24 6.29
C ALA A 457 0.73 33.67 4.88
N ALA A 458 1.67 33.95 3.97
CA ALA A 458 1.36 34.34 2.60
C ALA A 458 0.74 33.17 1.82
N GLU A 459 1.34 31.99 1.91
CA GLU A 459 0.76 30.77 1.33
C GLU A 459 -0.60 30.43 1.95
N LEU A 460 -0.82 30.70 3.24
CA LEU A 460 -2.14 30.48 3.85
C LEU A 460 -3.17 31.43 3.25
N GLU A 461 -2.83 32.68 2.96
CA GLU A 461 -3.73 33.60 2.29
C GLU A 461 -4.18 33.06 0.93
N ASP A 462 -3.24 32.57 0.10
CA ASP A 462 -3.55 31.95 -1.19
C ASP A 462 -4.36 30.66 -1.02
N PHE A 463 -4.06 29.85 -0.01
CA PHE A 463 -4.81 28.63 0.30
C PHE A 463 -6.27 28.92 0.67
N LEU A 464 -6.54 30.07 1.29
CA LEU A 464 -7.90 30.49 1.67
C LEU A 464 -8.79 30.86 0.48
N ASP A 465 -8.26 30.89 -0.75
CA ASP A 465 -9.08 30.92 -1.98
C ASP A 465 -9.80 29.59 -2.23
N GLY A 466 -9.40 28.54 -1.51
CA GLY A 466 -10.14 27.29 -1.42
C GLY A 466 -9.91 26.31 -2.55
N ARG A 467 -9.13 26.65 -3.59
CA ARG A 467 -8.82 25.72 -4.71
C ARG A 467 -8.13 24.45 -4.23
N SER A 468 -6.99 24.57 -3.55
CA SER A 468 -6.26 23.42 -2.99
C SER A 468 -7.12 22.57 -2.05
N LEU A 469 -7.86 23.20 -1.14
CA LEU A 469 -8.73 22.47 -0.20
C LEU A 469 -9.91 21.78 -0.92
N SER A 470 -10.44 22.40 -1.98
CA SER A 470 -11.50 21.81 -2.82
C SER A 470 -11.01 20.58 -3.55
N VAL A 471 -9.81 20.59 -4.12
CA VAL A 471 -9.22 19.39 -4.75
C VAL A 471 -9.04 18.27 -3.72
N ILE A 472 -8.49 18.56 -2.53
CA ILE A 472 -8.32 17.56 -1.45
C ILE A 472 -9.68 16.98 -1.02
N PHE A 473 -10.69 17.84 -0.84
CA PHE A 473 -12.02 17.42 -0.45
C PHE A 473 -12.70 16.57 -1.53
N ASN A 474 -12.66 17.02 -2.80
CA ASN A 474 -13.26 16.32 -3.93
C ASN A 474 -12.54 14.99 -4.23
N PHE A 475 -11.24 14.90 -3.95
CA PHE A 475 -10.50 13.63 -3.93
C PHE A 475 -11.11 12.65 -2.94
N LEU A 476 -11.27 13.04 -1.67
CA LEU A 476 -11.85 12.17 -0.64
C LEU A 476 -13.31 11.82 -0.92
N ARG A 477 -14.09 12.75 -1.48
CA ARG A 477 -15.47 12.48 -1.91
C ARG A 477 -15.51 11.43 -3.02
N SER A 478 -14.63 11.55 -4.01
CA SER A 478 -14.52 10.56 -5.09
C SER A 478 -14.15 9.17 -4.54
N LEU A 479 -13.31 9.10 -3.51
CA LEU A 479 -13.03 7.83 -2.84
C LEU A 479 -14.27 7.29 -2.11
N ASP A 480 -15.06 8.17 -1.47
CA ASP A 480 -16.27 7.79 -0.75
C ASP A 480 -17.34 7.22 -1.70
N GLU A 481 -17.47 7.81 -2.89
CA GLU A 481 -18.36 7.34 -3.98
C GLU A 481 -18.01 5.91 -4.42
N LEU A 482 -16.75 5.49 -4.34
CA LEU A 482 -16.31 4.12 -4.64
C LEU A 482 -16.62 3.11 -3.51
N THR A 483 -16.82 3.57 -2.27
CA THR A 483 -16.90 2.68 -1.09
C THR A 483 -18.08 1.72 -1.15
N VAL A 484 -19.28 2.23 -1.41
CA VAL A 484 -20.52 1.45 -1.38
C VAL A 484 -20.57 0.42 -2.51
N PRO A 485 -20.34 0.79 -3.79
CA PRO A 485 -20.32 -0.18 -4.88
C PRO A 485 -19.27 -1.28 -4.66
N ALA A 486 -18.04 -0.90 -4.32
CA ALA A 486 -16.96 -1.86 -4.16
C ALA A 486 -17.18 -2.82 -2.99
N THR A 487 -17.66 -2.32 -1.85
CA THR A 487 -17.96 -3.15 -0.68
C THR A 487 -19.10 -4.12 -0.96
N ASN A 488 -20.17 -3.67 -1.63
CA ASN A 488 -21.29 -4.52 -2.00
C ASN A 488 -20.87 -5.64 -2.97
N LEU A 489 -20.05 -5.31 -3.98
CA LEU A 489 -19.51 -6.29 -4.92
C LEU A 489 -18.62 -7.31 -4.22
N ARG A 490 -17.77 -6.86 -3.29
CA ARG A 490 -16.94 -7.75 -2.47
C ARG A 490 -17.76 -8.72 -1.63
N LEU A 491 -18.76 -8.22 -0.90
CA LEU A 491 -19.64 -9.05 -0.08
C LEU A 491 -20.40 -10.08 -0.94
N LYS A 492 -20.91 -9.67 -2.11
CA LYS A 492 -21.54 -10.59 -3.07
C LYS A 492 -20.57 -11.68 -3.53
N ARG A 493 -19.30 -11.33 -3.80
CA ARG A 493 -18.26 -12.29 -4.19
C ARG A 493 -17.95 -13.27 -3.05
N GLU A 494 -17.77 -12.79 -1.83
CA GLU A 494 -17.53 -13.63 -0.64
C GLU A 494 -18.69 -14.60 -0.38
N LEU A 495 -19.94 -14.14 -0.47
CA LEU A 495 -21.12 -14.99 -0.31
C LEU A 495 -21.20 -16.08 -1.40
N ARG A 496 -20.85 -15.77 -2.65
CA ARG A 496 -20.78 -16.78 -3.73
C ARG A 496 -19.72 -17.83 -3.44
N LEU A 497 -18.54 -17.42 -2.97
CA LEU A 497 -17.46 -18.35 -2.60
C LEU A 497 -17.85 -19.22 -1.41
N ALA A 498 -18.48 -18.64 -0.37
CA ALA A 498 -18.96 -19.38 0.79
C ALA A 498 -20.03 -20.42 0.40
N ARG A 499 -21.00 -20.05 -0.46
CA ARG A 499 -22.02 -20.98 -0.99
C ARG A 499 -21.40 -22.11 -1.80
N GLY A 500 -20.43 -21.80 -2.67
CA GLY A 500 -19.69 -22.81 -3.43
C GLY A 500 -18.95 -23.81 -2.52
N ASN A 501 -18.33 -23.31 -1.44
CA ASN A 501 -17.64 -24.17 -0.47
C ASN A 501 -18.62 -25.06 0.31
N MET A 502 -19.81 -24.58 0.64
CA MET A 502 -20.84 -25.39 1.32
C MET A 502 -21.40 -26.50 0.42
N MET A 503 -21.60 -26.24 -0.88
CA MET A 503 -22.07 -27.27 -1.82
C MET A 503 -21.05 -28.41 -2.00
N ASN A 504 -19.76 -28.13 -1.87
CA ASN A 504 -18.70 -29.14 -1.93
C ASN A 504 -18.67 -30.10 -0.72
N ILE A 505 -19.43 -29.83 0.34
CA ILE A 505 -19.47 -30.68 1.54
C ILE A 505 -20.54 -31.80 1.41
N VAL A 506 -21.56 -31.62 0.57
CA VAL A 506 -22.77 -32.48 0.58
C VAL A 506 -22.84 -33.48 -0.58
N GLY A 507 -21.88 -33.48 -1.52
CA GLY A 507 -21.88 -34.39 -2.67
C GLY A 507 -20.59 -35.20 -2.83
N PRO A 508 -20.64 -36.43 -3.39
CA PRO A 508 -19.45 -37.15 -3.81
C PRO A 508 -18.67 -36.27 -4.79
N ARG A 509 -17.37 -36.10 -4.55
CA ARG A 509 -16.47 -35.20 -5.30
C ARG A 509 -16.46 -35.58 -6.79
N SER A 510 -17.39 -35.04 -7.58
CA SER A 510 -17.20 -34.99 -9.03
C SER A 510 -15.96 -34.14 -9.25
N VAL A 511 -14.96 -34.70 -9.94
CA VAL A 511 -13.69 -34.04 -10.22
C VAL A 511 -13.96 -32.81 -11.08
N THR A 512 -14.25 -31.68 -10.45
CA THR A 512 -14.43 -30.41 -11.15
C THR A 512 -13.05 -30.05 -11.70
N PRO A 513 -12.89 -29.91 -13.03
CA PRO A 513 -11.61 -29.52 -13.59
C PRO A 513 -11.13 -28.25 -12.90
N PRO A 514 -9.84 -28.15 -12.52
CA PRO A 514 -9.32 -26.99 -11.84
C PRO A 514 -9.71 -25.75 -12.64
N PRO A 515 -10.26 -24.70 -11.99
CA PRO A 515 -10.68 -23.50 -12.70
C PRO A 515 -9.50 -23.04 -13.56
N LYS A 516 -9.73 -22.93 -14.88
CA LYS A 516 -8.73 -22.36 -15.80
C LYS A 516 -8.34 -21.03 -15.20
N ALA A 517 -7.09 -20.90 -14.76
CA ALA A 517 -6.58 -19.65 -14.24
C ALA A 517 -6.90 -18.60 -15.30
N LYS A 518 -7.78 -17.63 -14.98
CA LYS A 518 -8.03 -16.51 -15.88
C LYS A 518 -6.65 -15.91 -16.15
N ARG A 519 -6.16 -16.07 -17.39
CA ARG A 519 -4.92 -15.41 -17.81
C ARG A 519 -5.21 -13.93 -17.60
N LEU A 520 -4.46 -13.30 -16.71
CA LEU A 520 -4.51 -11.86 -16.51
C LEU A 520 -3.92 -11.25 -17.78
N SER A 521 -4.71 -11.15 -18.85
CA SER A 521 -4.30 -10.54 -20.13
C SER A 521 -4.03 -9.03 -20.01
N GLN A 522 -3.96 -8.52 -18.78
CA GLN A 522 -3.70 -7.14 -18.39
C GLN A 522 -2.84 -7.15 -17.12
N THR A 523 -1.60 -7.66 -17.23
CA THR A 523 -0.73 -7.75 -16.06
C THR A 523 -0.01 -6.43 -15.85
N VAL A 524 -0.14 -5.83 -14.67
CA VAL A 524 0.70 -4.70 -14.25
C VAL A 524 2.12 -5.20 -14.01
N ILE A 525 3.10 -4.59 -14.67
CA ILE A 525 4.50 -4.96 -14.51
C ILE A 525 5.06 -4.32 -13.23
N LEU A 526 5.38 -5.14 -12.23
CA LEU A 526 6.01 -4.69 -10.99
C LEU A 526 7.53 -4.86 -11.06
N THR A 527 8.28 -4.02 -10.32
CA THR A 527 9.76 -4.07 -10.41
C THR A 527 10.20 -5.43 -9.90
N PRO A 528 10.99 -6.21 -10.66
CA PRO A 528 11.49 -7.47 -10.16
C PRO A 528 12.30 -7.22 -8.89
N THR A 529 11.93 -7.87 -7.79
CA THR A 529 12.79 -7.88 -6.61
C THR A 529 13.62 -9.14 -6.71
N LYS A 530 14.94 -9.02 -6.89
CA LYS A 530 15.84 -10.18 -6.78
C LYS A 530 15.55 -10.84 -5.43
N LYS A 531 15.22 -12.14 -5.46
CA LYS A 531 15.23 -12.93 -4.23
C LYS A 531 16.65 -12.83 -3.70
N ARG A 532 16.82 -12.29 -2.48
CA ARG A 532 18.12 -12.33 -1.82
C ARG A 532 18.40 -13.82 -1.64
N ILE A 533 19.28 -14.37 -2.46
CA ILE A 533 19.76 -15.73 -2.24
C ILE A 533 20.52 -15.61 -0.92
N GLU A 534 19.89 -16.02 0.17
CA GLU A 534 20.60 -16.28 1.41
C GLU A 534 21.60 -17.38 1.05
N ILE A 535 22.85 -16.97 0.81
CA ILE A 535 23.95 -17.90 0.67
C ILE A 535 24.16 -18.47 2.07
N ASN A 536 23.32 -19.43 2.43
CA ASN A 536 23.46 -20.24 3.62
C ASN A 536 24.71 -21.10 3.42
N GLY A 537 25.79 -20.71 4.07
CA GLY A 537 26.98 -21.55 4.22
C GLY A 537 28.07 -21.35 3.16
N ALA A 538 28.73 -20.19 3.18
CA ALA A 538 30.19 -20.21 3.07
C ALA A 538 30.73 -20.10 4.49
N SER A 539 30.95 -21.25 5.13
CA SER A 539 31.80 -21.37 6.30
C SER A 539 33.11 -20.65 6.00
N ARG A 540 33.35 -19.52 6.68
CA ARG A 540 34.70 -19.01 6.87
C ARG A 540 35.45 -20.03 7.72
N SER A 541 36.03 -21.02 7.07
CA SER A 541 37.18 -21.75 7.63
C SER A 541 38.37 -20.81 7.55
N SER A 542 38.85 -20.43 8.74
CA SER A 542 40.21 -19.99 9.11
C SER A 542 41.14 -19.50 8.00
#